data_AF-A0A7U7EMX4-F1
#
_entry.id   AF-A0A7U7EMX4-F1
#
_cell.length_a   1.000
_cell.length_b   1.000
_cell.length_c   1.000
_cell.angle_alpha   90.00
_cell.angle_beta   90.00
_cell.angle_gamma   90.00
#
_symmetry.space_group_name_H-M   'P 1'
#
loop_
_entity.id
_entity.type
_entity.pdbx_description
1 polymer ?
#
loop_
_entity_poly.entity_id
_entity_poly.type
_entity_poly.pdbx_seq_one_letter_code
_entity_poly.pdbx_strand_id
1 'polypeptide(L)'
;MTAPAYIGRFAPTPSGYLHFGSLVAALASYLDARACGGRWLLRMEDLDPPREVAGAQDAILRTLEEYGFEWDGELVRQSDRHGAYQQVIDQLLRQGLAYACTCSRKQLESHGGIYPGTCRDARHDPQGAAIRLRVPELEYRFVDRVQGEFRQHLGREVGDFVIRRRDGLYAYQLAVVLDDAWQGVTDIVRGADLLDSTPRQLYLQELLGLPQPRYLHVPLIIQPDGHKLGKSYRSPPLPADQAGPLLARALRTLGQEPPSDLENLPPRQVLEWGIANWDAMRLPRSRTLLEEQLR
;
A
#
# COMPACT_ATOMS: atom_id res chain seq x y z
N MET A 1 -3.38 -26.62 14.07
CA MET A 1 -3.88 -25.86 12.90
C MET A 1 -2.66 -25.44 12.10
N THR A 2 -2.50 -25.91 10.87
CA THR A 2 -1.44 -25.43 9.97
C THR A 2 -1.67 -23.95 9.70
N ALA A 3 -0.62 -23.14 9.79
CA ALA A 3 -0.71 -21.73 9.44
C ALA A 3 -1.24 -21.60 7.99
N PRO A 4 -2.13 -20.65 7.70
CA PRO A 4 -2.64 -20.47 6.35
C PRO A 4 -1.48 -20.13 5.42
N ALA A 5 -1.42 -20.78 4.25
CA ALA A 5 -0.34 -20.59 3.28
C ALA A 5 -0.39 -19.23 2.58
N TYR A 6 -1.53 -18.53 2.66
CA TYR A 6 -1.74 -17.21 2.10
C TYR A 6 -2.30 -16.26 3.16
N ILE A 7 -1.64 -15.13 3.35
CA ILE A 7 -2.08 -14.00 4.18
C ILE A 7 -1.93 -12.73 3.36
N GLY A 8 -3.05 -12.14 2.95
CA GLY A 8 -3.12 -10.83 2.32
C GLY A 8 -3.63 -9.77 3.28
N ARG A 9 -3.61 -8.50 2.84
CA ARG A 9 -4.18 -7.39 3.60
C ARG A 9 -4.71 -6.26 2.73
N PHE A 10 -5.69 -5.53 3.25
CA PHE A 10 -6.00 -4.17 2.82
C PHE A 10 -5.49 -3.17 3.87
N ALA A 11 -4.81 -2.13 3.40
CA ALA A 11 -4.11 -1.19 4.26
C ALA A 11 -4.42 0.28 3.88
N PRO A 12 -5.64 0.78 4.17
CA PRO A 12 -6.03 2.14 3.81
C PRO A 12 -5.42 3.20 4.74
N THR A 13 -5.10 4.37 4.18
CA THR A 13 -4.76 5.58 4.95
C THR A 13 -6.03 6.41 5.21
N PRO A 14 -6.35 6.84 6.45
CA PRO A 14 -7.56 7.61 6.76
C PRO A 14 -7.46 9.11 6.39
N SER A 15 -6.83 9.42 5.25
CA SER A 15 -6.74 10.78 4.69
C SER A 15 -8.00 11.25 3.94
N GLY A 16 -9.05 10.45 4.01
CA GLY A 16 -10.33 10.63 3.32
C GLY A 16 -11.11 9.31 3.32
N TYR A 17 -12.31 9.32 2.75
CA TYR A 17 -13.14 8.11 2.65
C TYR A 17 -12.65 7.17 1.55
N LEU A 18 -13.13 5.92 1.57
CA LEU A 18 -12.97 5.03 0.43
C LEU A 18 -13.60 5.68 -0.80
N HIS A 19 -12.88 5.58 -1.91
CA HIS A 19 -13.36 5.94 -3.24
C HIS A 19 -13.25 4.70 -4.13
N PHE A 20 -13.74 4.80 -5.37
CA PHE A 20 -13.80 3.64 -6.26
C PHE A 20 -12.43 2.96 -6.50
N GLY A 21 -11.35 3.74 -6.62
CA GLY A 21 -9.98 3.18 -6.71
C GLY A 21 -9.56 2.39 -5.45
N SER A 22 -9.92 2.88 -4.26
CA SER A 22 -9.66 2.14 -3.01
C SER A 22 -10.53 0.88 -2.90
N LEU A 23 -11.78 0.93 -3.39
CA LEU A 23 -12.64 -0.25 -3.49
C LEU A 23 -12.05 -1.32 -4.43
N VAL A 24 -11.50 -0.92 -5.59
CA VAL A 24 -10.84 -1.85 -6.51
C VAL A 24 -9.64 -2.54 -5.85
N ALA A 25 -8.82 -1.79 -5.09
CA ALA A 25 -7.70 -2.38 -4.35
C ALA A 25 -8.18 -3.31 -3.21
N ALA A 26 -9.20 -2.92 -2.45
CA ALA A 26 -9.81 -3.74 -1.41
C ALA A 26 -10.35 -5.05 -2.01
N LEU A 27 -11.15 -4.95 -3.08
CA LEU A 27 -11.74 -6.09 -3.77
C LEU A 27 -10.67 -7.04 -4.31
N ALA A 28 -9.68 -6.55 -5.06
CA ALA A 28 -8.65 -7.40 -5.61
C ALA A 28 -7.86 -8.15 -4.51
N SER A 29 -7.47 -7.44 -3.44
CA SER A 29 -6.74 -8.07 -2.33
C SER A 29 -7.58 -9.08 -1.56
N TYR A 30 -8.89 -8.84 -1.44
CA TYR A 30 -9.84 -9.72 -0.79
C TYR A 30 -10.06 -11.00 -1.61
N LEU A 31 -10.37 -10.85 -2.91
CA LEU A 31 -10.61 -11.98 -3.80
C LEU A 31 -9.38 -12.86 -3.94
N ASP A 32 -8.20 -12.28 -4.08
CA ASP A 32 -6.95 -13.03 -4.20
C ASP A 32 -6.64 -13.87 -2.95
N ALA A 33 -6.96 -13.34 -1.76
CA ALA A 33 -6.85 -14.08 -0.51
C ALA A 33 -7.91 -15.18 -0.38
N ARG A 34 -9.18 -14.84 -0.62
CA ARG A 34 -10.30 -15.75 -0.39
C ARG A 34 -10.38 -16.89 -1.42
N ALA A 35 -9.99 -16.64 -2.67
CA ALA A 35 -9.99 -17.65 -3.75
C ALA A 35 -9.08 -18.84 -3.45
N CYS A 36 -8.05 -18.67 -2.62
CA CYS A 36 -7.16 -19.73 -2.16
C CYS A 36 -7.40 -20.17 -0.70
N GLY A 37 -8.51 -19.75 -0.09
CA GLY A 37 -8.83 -20.04 1.32
C GLY A 37 -7.87 -19.39 2.32
N GLY A 38 -7.19 -18.32 1.91
CA GLY A 38 -6.26 -17.56 2.72
C GLY A 38 -6.94 -16.57 3.68
N ARG A 39 -6.10 -15.90 4.46
CA ARG A 39 -6.53 -14.81 5.34
C ARG A 39 -6.44 -13.45 4.65
N TRP A 40 -7.38 -12.57 4.95
CA TRP A 40 -7.39 -11.17 4.54
C TRP A 40 -7.47 -10.26 5.76
N LEU A 41 -6.38 -9.55 6.03
CA LEU A 41 -6.25 -8.68 7.19
C LEU A 41 -6.63 -7.24 6.85
N LEU A 42 -6.99 -6.46 7.88
CA LEU A 42 -7.20 -5.02 7.76
C LEU A 42 -6.22 -4.26 8.66
N ARG A 43 -5.52 -3.27 8.09
CA ARG A 43 -4.60 -2.40 8.83
C ARG A 43 -4.85 -0.93 8.47
N MET A 44 -5.16 -0.10 9.45
CA MET A 44 -5.26 1.34 9.26
C MET A 44 -3.87 1.98 9.25
N GLU A 45 -3.50 2.65 8.16
CA GLU A 45 -2.22 3.34 8.00
C GLU A 45 -2.30 4.82 8.46
N ASP A 46 -2.60 5.02 9.74
CA ASP A 46 -2.76 6.29 10.46
C ASP A 46 -1.42 6.86 10.97
N LEU A 47 -0.47 7.04 10.03
CA LEU A 47 0.90 7.51 10.32
C LEU A 47 1.12 9.03 10.21
N ASP A 48 0.13 9.77 9.70
CA ASP A 48 0.26 11.21 9.43
C ASP A 48 -0.97 11.96 9.95
N PRO A 49 -1.12 12.11 11.29
CA PRO A 49 -2.30 12.71 11.90
C PRO A 49 -2.72 14.06 11.31
N PRO A 50 -1.79 14.98 10.93
CA PRO A 50 -2.16 16.22 10.25
C PRO A 50 -2.89 16.06 8.90
N ARG A 51 -2.78 14.89 8.26
CA ARG A 51 -3.45 14.56 6.99
C ARG A 51 -4.68 13.68 7.17
N GLU A 52 -4.95 13.23 8.38
CA GLU A 52 -6.09 12.39 8.68
C GLU A 52 -7.37 13.23 8.72
N VAL A 53 -8.47 12.60 8.30
CA VAL A 53 -9.79 13.23 8.31
C VAL A 53 -10.59 12.62 9.47
N ALA A 54 -11.08 13.48 10.36
CA ALA A 54 -11.90 13.05 11.49
C ALA A 54 -13.10 12.21 11.01
N GLY A 55 -13.29 11.03 11.60
CA GLY A 55 -14.35 10.09 11.22
C GLY A 55 -14.09 9.28 9.94
N ALA A 56 -13.00 9.53 9.21
CA ALA A 56 -12.68 8.76 8.00
C ALA A 56 -12.37 7.29 8.29
N GLN A 57 -11.68 6.99 9.39
CA GLN A 57 -11.44 5.62 9.82
C GLN A 57 -12.76 4.85 10.03
N ASP A 58 -13.69 5.40 10.83
CA ASP A 58 -14.99 4.76 11.08
C ASP A 58 -15.81 4.61 9.81
N ALA A 59 -15.76 5.61 8.92
CA ALA A 59 -16.44 5.54 7.63
C ALA A 59 -15.83 4.47 6.71
N ILE A 60 -14.50 4.32 6.68
CA ILE A 60 -13.82 3.24 5.93
C ILE A 60 -14.29 1.87 6.43
N LEU A 61 -14.29 1.65 7.76
CA LEU A 61 -14.72 0.39 8.36
C LEU A 61 -16.18 0.08 8.02
N ARG A 62 -17.07 1.06 8.23
CA ARG A 62 -18.49 0.94 7.91
C ARG A 62 -18.72 0.62 6.44
N THR A 63 -18.05 1.31 5.52
CA THR A 63 -18.16 1.02 4.08
C THR A 63 -17.69 -0.40 3.76
N LEU A 64 -16.59 -0.88 4.36
CA LEU A 64 -16.16 -2.27 4.12
C LEU A 64 -17.22 -3.28 4.59
N GLU A 65 -17.80 -3.08 5.77
CA GLU A 65 -18.86 -3.93 6.31
C GLU A 65 -20.14 -3.88 5.46
N GLU A 66 -20.60 -2.69 5.06
CA GLU A 66 -21.76 -2.48 4.19
C GLU A 66 -21.59 -3.12 2.81
N TYR A 67 -20.35 -3.18 2.31
CA TYR A 67 -19.99 -3.84 1.06
C TYR A 67 -19.75 -5.35 1.23
N GLY A 68 -19.92 -5.89 2.44
CA GLY A 68 -19.83 -7.32 2.73
C GLY A 68 -18.41 -7.87 2.89
N PHE A 69 -17.40 -7.00 3.03
CA PHE A 69 -16.03 -7.44 3.31
C PHE A 69 -15.91 -7.91 4.76
N GLU A 70 -15.32 -9.09 4.95
CA GLU A 70 -15.04 -9.67 6.27
C GLU A 70 -13.51 -9.87 6.39
N TRP A 71 -12.85 -9.16 7.31
CA TRP A 71 -11.41 -9.34 7.58
C TRP A 71 -11.15 -10.29 8.75
N ASP A 72 -9.98 -10.94 8.73
CA ASP A 72 -9.62 -11.96 9.72
C ASP A 72 -8.78 -11.41 10.87
N GLY A 73 -9.24 -11.60 12.09
CA GLY A 73 -8.57 -11.12 13.29
C GLY A 73 -8.88 -9.64 13.57
N GLU A 74 -8.05 -9.02 14.38
CA GLU A 74 -8.29 -7.65 14.84
C GLU A 74 -7.79 -6.61 13.82
N LEU A 75 -8.46 -5.46 13.79
CA LEU A 75 -7.97 -4.27 13.10
C LEU A 75 -6.66 -3.80 13.75
N VAL A 76 -5.61 -3.69 12.95
CA VAL A 76 -4.34 -3.10 13.38
C VAL A 76 -4.31 -1.62 13.02
N ARG A 77 -3.76 -0.77 13.91
CA ARG A 77 -3.48 0.64 13.64
C ARG A 77 -1.97 0.88 13.71
N GLN A 78 -1.44 1.66 12.78
CA GLN A 78 -0.02 1.98 12.75
C GLN A 78 0.37 3.01 13.83
N SER A 79 -0.58 3.84 14.27
CA SER A 79 -0.41 4.75 15.41
C SER A 79 -0.06 4.02 16.70
N ASP A 80 -0.55 2.80 16.89
CA ASP A 80 -0.27 1.95 18.06
C ASP A 80 1.09 1.22 17.97
N ARG A 81 1.81 1.36 16.85
CA ARG A 81 3.02 0.58 16.51
C ARG A 81 4.31 1.38 16.53
N HIS A 82 4.25 2.68 16.85
CA HIS A 82 5.39 3.60 16.87
C HIS A 82 6.61 3.09 17.66
N GLY A 83 6.39 2.41 18.79
CA GLY A 83 7.47 1.83 19.57
C GLY A 83 8.30 0.79 18.79
N ALA A 84 7.64 -0.07 18.00
CA ALA A 84 8.31 -1.07 17.17
C ALA A 84 9.14 -0.41 16.07
N TYR A 85 8.63 0.67 15.46
CA TYR A 85 9.35 1.40 14.41
C TYR A 85 10.59 2.10 14.97
N GLN A 86 10.46 2.72 16.14
CA GLN A 86 11.59 3.40 16.79
C GLN A 86 12.71 2.43 17.15
N GLN A 87 12.36 1.26 17.68
CA GLN A 87 13.34 0.21 18.01
C GLN A 87 14.21 -0.18 16.80
N VAL A 88 13.58 -0.35 15.64
CA VAL A 88 14.28 -0.68 14.39
C VAL A 88 15.14 0.48 13.90
N ILE A 89 14.64 1.73 13.98
CA ILE A 89 15.45 2.90 13.65
C ILE A 89 16.70 3.00 14.54
N ASP A 90 16.54 2.79 15.86
CA ASP A 90 17.66 2.84 16.80
C ASP A 90 18.68 1.72 16.52
N GLN A 91 18.21 0.53 16.14
CA GLN A 91 19.09 -0.56 15.69
C GLN A 91 19.87 -0.16 14.43
N LEU A 92 19.20 0.34 13.41
CA LEU A 92 19.82 0.73 12.14
C LEU A 92 20.84 1.87 12.35
N LEU A 93 20.55 2.83 13.23
CA LEU A 93 21.49 3.88 13.62
C LEU A 93 22.73 3.30 14.32
N ARG A 94 22.56 2.39 15.29
CA ARG A 94 23.69 1.73 15.97
C ARG A 94 24.56 0.91 15.04
N GLN A 95 23.96 0.29 14.03
CA GLN A 95 24.67 -0.49 13.01
C GLN A 95 25.32 0.38 11.93
N GLY A 96 25.13 1.70 11.97
CA GLY A 96 25.64 2.63 10.96
C GLY A 96 24.91 2.52 9.62
N LEU A 97 23.79 1.81 9.55
CA LEU A 97 22.96 1.60 8.36
C LEU A 97 21.95 2.73 8.14
N ALA A 98 21.73 3.57 9.14
CA ALA A 98 20.96 4.80 9.04
C ALA A 98 21.76 5.97 9.60
N TYR A 99 21.37 7.20 9.24
CA TYR A 99 22.01 8.42 9.73
C TYR A 99 21.06 9.62 9.77
N ALA A 100 21.43 10.62 10.57
CA ALA A 100 20.70 11.87 10.70
C ALA A 100 21.00 12.83 9.52
N CYS A 101 19.94 13.32 8.89
CA CYS A 101 19.98 14.26 7.79
C CYS A 101 19.37 15.61 8.22
N THR A 102 20.17 16.66 8.05
CA THR A 102 19.76 18.04 8.38
C THR A 102 19.42 18.87 7.13
N CYS A 103 19.54 18.31 5.92
CA CYS A 103 19.17 19.00 4.69
C CYS A 103 17.70 19.41 4.67
N SER A 104 17.44 20.66 4.27
CA SER A 104 16.11 21.20 4.00
C SER A 104 15.59 20.74 2.63
N ARG A 105 14.26 20.83 2.40
CA ARG A 105 13.66 20.53 1.09
C ARG A 105 14.27 21.39 -0.03
N LYS A 106 14.46 22.69 0.22
CA LYS A 106 15.07 23.64 -0.72
C LYS A 106 16.48 23.21 -1.17
N GLN A 107 17.28 22.61 -0.29
CA GLN A 107 18.61 22.10 -0.66
C GLN A 107 18.55 20.84 -1.54
N LEU A 108 17.43 20.11 -1.52
CA LEU A 108 17.25 18.87 -2.27
C LEU A 108 16.55 19.07 -3.60
N GLU A 109 15.89 20.22 -3.81
CA GLU A 109 15.21 20.57 -5.07
C GLU A 109 16.16 20.51 -6.28
N SER A 110 17.41 20.96 -6.12
CA SER A 110 18.43 20.92 -7.18
C SER A 110 18.87 19.52 -7.59
N HIS A 111 18.50 18.49 -6.83
CA HIS A 111 18.88 17.09 -7.07
C HIS A 111 17.73 16.24 -7.61
N GLY A 112 16.66 16.87 -8.10
CA GLY A 112 15.53 16.15 -8.70
C GLY A 112 14.81 15.21 -7.71
N GLY A 113 14.90 15.50 -6.41
CA GLY A 113 14.31 14.70 -5.34
C GLY A 113 15.17 13.53 -4.84
N ILE A 114 16.26 13.19 -5.54
CA ILE A 114 17.20 12.13 -5.12
C ILE A 114 18.20 12.73 -4.13
N TYR A 115 18.40 12.05 -3.00
CA TYR A 115 19.30 12.57 -1.97
C TYR A 115 20.77 12.41 -2.37
N PRO A 116 21.58 13.48 -2.39
CA PRO A 116 22.96 13.43 -2.89
C PRO A 116 23.99 12.88 -1.88
N GLY A 117 23.56 12.43 -0.70
CA GLY A 117 24.47 11.87 0.31
C GLY A 117 25.16 12.89 1.22
N THR A 118 24.77 14.17 1.21
CA THR A 118 25.46 15.27 1.93
C THR A 118 25.73 15.00 3.41
N CYS A 119 24.78 14.40 4.12
CA CYS A 119 24.87 14.13 5.56
C CYS A 119 25.31 12.70 5.87
N ARG A 120 25.60 11.87 4.86
CA ARG A 120 25.82 10.42 5.00
C ARG A 120 26.86 10.13 6.07
N ASP A 121 27.98 10.85 6.03
CA ASP A 121 29.08 10.69 7.00
C ASP A 121 29.28 11.92 7.90
N ALA A 122 28.30 12.83 7.94
CA ALA A 122 28.39 14.09 8.70
C ALA A 122 28.16 13.93 10.21
N ARG A 123 27.70 12.75 10.66
CA ARG A 123 27.50 12.38 12.07
C ARG A 123 26.68 13.42 12.87
N HIS A 124 25.63 13.96 12.25
CA HIS A 124 24.71 14.87 12.92
C HIS A 124 23.97 14.18 14.07
N ASP A 125 23.53 14.99 15.04
CA ASP A 125 22.61 14.55 16.07
C ASP A 125 21.27 14.11 15.44
N PRO A 126 20.74 12.93 15.78
CA PRO A 126 19.40 12.50 15.39
C PRO A 126 18.26 13.41 15.87
N GLN A 127 18.47 14.20 16.92
CA GLN A 127 17.47 15.10 17.48
C GLN A 127 17.14 16.24 16.49
N GLY A 128 15.85 16.38 16.13
CA GLY A 128 15.41 17.39 15.16
C GLY A 128 15.89 17.15 13.71
N ALA A 129 16.39 15.95 13.42
CA ALA A 129 16.83 15.54 12.09
C ALA A 129 15.87 14.50 11.49
N ALA A 130 15.80 14.46 10.15
CA ALA A 130 15.24 13.30 9.48
C ALA A 130 16.23 12.14 9.58
N ILE A 131 15.76 10.90 9.66
CA ILE A 131 16.61 9.72 9.62
C ILE A 131 16.50 9.11 8.22
N ARG A 132 17.64 8.95 7.55
CA ARG A 132 17.76 8.30 6.25
C ARG A 132 18.40 6.93 6.39
N LEU A 133 17.95 6.00 5.56
CA LEU A 133 18.58 4.70 5.38
C LEU A 133 19.72 4.84 4.36
N ARG A 134 20.89 4.25 4.65
CA ARG A 134 21.97 4.13 3.68
C ARG A 134 21.57 3.13 2.61
N VAL A 135 21.44 3.58 1.37
CA VAL A 135 21.05 2.74 0.24
C VAL A 135 22.31 2.27 -0.51
N PRO A 136 22.35 1.00 -0.95
CA PRO A 136 23.47 0.47 -1.71
C PRO A 136 23.40 0.86 -3.20
N GLU A 137 24.54 0.80 -3.87
CA GLU A 137 24.65 0.92 -5.34
C GLU A 137 24.30 -0.42 -6.00
N LEU A 138 23.06 -0.88 -5.83
CA LEU A 138 22.57 -2.16 -6.33
C LEU A 138 21.24 -2.01 -7.08
N GLU A 139 21.06 -2.89 -8.06
CA GLU A 139 19.78 -3.10 -8.73
C GLU A 139 18.95 -4.13 -7.98
N TYR A 140 17.73 -3.76 -7.63
CA TYR A 140 16.72 -4.66 -7.09
C TYR A 140 15.73 -5.02 -8.19
N ARG A 141 15.33 -6.29 -8.20
CA ARG A 141 14.36 -6.83 -9.15
C ARG A 141 13.32 -7.68 -8.45
N PHE A 142 12.11 -7.69 -8.97
CA PHE A 142 11.08 -8.64 -8.59
C PHE A 142 10.16 -8.92 -9.77
N VAL A 143 9.42 -10.02 -9.67
CA VAL A 143 8.37 -10.37 -10.63
C VAL A 143 7.05 -10.04 -9.99
N ASP A 144 6.37 -9.03 -10.51
CA ASP A 144 4.98 -8.76 -10.18
C ASP A 144 4.07 -9.76 -10.89
N ARG A 145 3.07 -10.29 -10.17
CA ARG A 145 2.14 -11.29 -10.70
C ARG A 145 1.31 -10.79 -11.89
N VAL A 146 1.17 -9.47 -12.08
CA VAL A 146 0.42 -8.85 -13.19
C VAL A 146 1.29 -7.97 -14.07
N GLN A 147 2.10 -7.10 -13.45
CA GLN A 147 2.92 -6.12 -14.17
C GLN A 147 4.23 -6.70 -14.73
N GLY A 148 4.53 -7.97 -14.43
CA GLY A 148 5.73 -8.66 -14.90
C GLY A 148 7.00 -8.25 -14.16
N GLU A 149 8.15 -8.42 -14.82
CA GLU A 149 9.44 -8.08 -14.22
C GLU A 149 9.59 -6.56 -14.05
N PHE A 150 9.97 -6.14 -12.85
CA PHE A 150 10.30 -4.76 -12.52
C PHE A 150 11.71 -4.69 -11.93
N ARG A 151 12.49 -3.69 -12.34
CA ARG A 151 13.86 -3.46 -11.90
C ARG A 151 14.06 -1.99 -11.56
N GLN A 152 14.88 -1.71 -10.54
CA GLN A 152 15.26 -0.36 -10.15
C GLN A 152 16.63 -0.36 -9.49
N HIS A 153 17.51 0.55 -9.92
CA HIS A 153 18.81 0.78 -9.31
C HIS A 153 18.67 1.77 -8.14
N LEU A 154 18.68 1.26 -6.91
CA LEU A 154 18.31 2.06 -5.74
C LEU A 154 19.22 3.27 -5.52
N GLY A 155 20.55 3.11 -5.58
CA GLY A 155 21.48 4.22 -5.38
C GLY A 155 21.32 5.38 -6.38
N ARG A 156 20.96 5.06 -7.63
CA ARG A 156 20.87 6.02 -8.75
C ARG A 156 19.50 6.65 -8.90
N GLU A 157 18.44 5.88 -8.65
CA GLU A 157 17.06 6.28 -8.93
C GLU A 157 16.28 6.70 -7.68
N VAL A 158 16.73 6.27 -6.50
CA VAL A 158 16.05 6.55 -5.22
C VAL A 158 16.95 7.36 -4.29
N GLY A 159 18.21 6.93 -4.14
CA GLY A 159 19.13 7.42 -3.13
C GLY A 159 18.69 7.08 -1.70
N ASP A 160 19.46 7.57 -0.73
CA ASP A 160 19.20 7.33 0.70
C ASP A 160 17.85 7.92 1.13
N PHE A 161 16.81 7.09 1.22
CA PHE A 161 15.46 7.54 1.50
C PHE A 161 15.19 7.70 3.01
N VAL A 162 14.19 8.52 3.33
CA VAL A 162 13.80 8.82 4.71
C VAL A 162 13.02 7.65 5.31
N ILE A 163 13.42 7.21 6.52
CA ILE A 163 12.69 6.22 7.35
C ILE A 163 12.01 6.86 8.57
N ARG A 164 12.47 8.05 8.98
CA ARG A 164 11.76 8.93 9.94
C ARG A 164 11.91 10.38 9.51
N ARG A 165 10.80 11.09 9.39
CA ARG A 165 10.79 12.51 9.00
C ARG A 165 11.34 13.39 10.13
N ARG A 166 11.73 14.61 9.78
CA ARG A 166 12.24 15.62 10.74
C ARG A 166 11.19 16.00 11.80
N ASP A 167 9.91 15.97 11.43
CA ASP A 167 8.77 16.22 12.33
C ASP A 167 8.42 15.02 13.23
N GLY A 168 9.22 13.95 13.19
CA GLY A 168 9.06 12.76 14.02
C GLY A 168 8.19 11.67 13.42
N LEU A 169 7.45 11.93 12.34
CA LEU A 169 6.57 10.94 11.72
C LEU A 169 7.37 9.84 11.02
N TYR A 170 6.93 8.58 11.18
CA TYR A 170 7.57 7.43 10.54
C TYR A 170 7.23 7.37 9.06
N ALA A 171 8.21 7.01 8.23
CA ALA A 171 7.97 6.90 6.80
C ALA A 171 7.22 5.60 6.47
N TYR A 172 6.28 5.70 5.52
CA TYR A 172 5.54 4.56 4.99
C TYR A 172 6.42 3.35 4.66
N GLN A 173 7.57 3.57 4.01
CA GLN A 173 8.48 2.50 3.59
C GLN A 173 8.95 1.63 4.76
N LEU A 174 9.19 2.23 5.94
CA LEU A 174 9.59 1.49 7.13
C LEU A 174 8.39 0.77 7.75
N ALA A 175 7.32 1.51 8.03
CA ALA A 175 6.17 1.00 8.77
C ALA A 175 5.51 -0.17 8.05
N VAL A 176 5.31 -0.07 6.73
CA VAL A 176 4.66 -1.12 5.93
C VAL A 176 5.47 -2.43 5.95
N VAL A 177 6.79 -2.36 5.85
CA VAL A 177 7.68 -3.54 5.87
C VAL A 177 7.63 -4.23 7.23
N LEU A 178 7.69 -3.45 8.31
CA LEU A 178 7.67 -3.99 9.66
C LEU A 178 6.33 -4.62 10.01
N ASP A 179 5.22 -3.99 9.62
CA ASP A 179 3.89 -4.51 9.93
C ASP A 179 3.50 -5.69 9.04
N ASP A 180 3.84 -5.68 7.75
CA ASP A 180 3.59 -6.83 6.88
C ASP A 180 4.35 -8.06 7.41
N ALA A 181 5.61 -7.91 7.82
CA ALA A 181 6.37 -9.00 8.42
C ALA A 181 5.80 -9.45 9.78
N TRP A 182 5.42 -8.50 10.64
CA TRP A 182 4.84 -8.81 11.97
C TRP A 182 3.48 -9.51 11.87
N GLN A 183 2.64 -9.12 10.90
CA GLN A 183 1.35 -9.76 10.64
C GLN A 183 1.47 -11.07 9.84
N GLY A 184 2.67 -11.42 9.38
CA GLY A 184 2.92 -12.62 8.57
C GLY A 184 2.34 -12.54 7.16
N VAL A 185 2.19 -11.33 6.60
CA VAL A 185 1.69 -11.12 5.24
C VAL A 185 2.61 -11.82 4.24
N THR A 186 2.04 -12.68 3.41
CA THR A 186 2.75 -13.45 2.38
C THR A 186 2.54 -12.87 0.99
N ASP A 187 1.45 -12.14 0.78
CA ASP A 187 1.01 -11.64 -0.53
C ASP A 187 0.48 -10.22 -0.42
N ILE A 188 1.12 -9.31 -1.15
CA ILE A 188 0.74 -7.90 -1.20
C ILE A 188 0.06 -7.62 -2.54
N VAL A 189 -1.25 -7.45 -2.47
CA VAL A 189 -2.09 -6.97 -3.57
C VAL A 189 -2.45 -5.51 -3.31
N ARG A 190 -1.96 -4.58 -4.15
CA ARG A 190 -2.17 -3.13 -3.97
C ARG A 190 -2.15 -2.35 -5.30
N GLY A 191 -2.42 -1.06 -5.27
CA GLY A 191 -2.39 -0.21 -6.46
C GLY A 191 -1.00 -0.05 -7.08
N ALA A 192 -0.92 0.01 -8.41
CA ALA A 192 0.31 0.15 -9.19
C ALA A 192 1.05 1.47 -8.99
N ASP A 193 0.44 2.44 -8.29
CA ASP A 193 1.13 3.63 -7.84
C ASP A 193 2.16 3.39 -6.73
N LEU A 194 2.15 2.19 -6.14
CA LEU A 194 3.16 1.75 -5.17
C LEU A 194 4.18 0.78 -5.78
N LEU A 195 4.12 0.53 -7.09
CA LEU A 195 5.02 -0.42 -7.78
C LEU A 195 6.49 -0.03 -7.58
N ASP A 196 6.80 1.26 -7.72
CA ASP A 196 8.14 1.85 -7.55
C ASP A 196 8.63 1.86 -6.08
N SER A 197 7.76 1.56 -5.12
CA SER A 197 8.10 1.44 -3.71
C SER A 197 8.61 0.05 -3.37
N THR A 198 8.26 -0.95 -4.18
CA THR A 198 8.58 -2.35 -3.91
C THR A 198 10.09 -2.61 -3.81
N PRO A 199 10.97 -2.11 -4.71
CA PRO A 199 12.41 -2.32 -4.59
C PRO A 199 13.01 -1.77 -3.28
N ARG A 200 12.53 -0.60 -2.81
CA ARG A 200 12.93 -0.03 -1.52
C ARG A 200 12.51 -0.91 -0.34
N GLN A 201 11.32 -1.50 -0.43
CA GLN A 201 10.77 -2.38 0.60
C GLN A 201 11.48 -3.73 0.62
N LEU A 202 11.81 -4.29 -0.55
CA LEU A 202 12.63 -5.50 -0.66
C LEU A 202 14.02 -5.29 -0.05
N TYR A 203 14.65 -4.13 -0.30
CA TYR A 203 15.92 -3.79 0.34
C TYR A 203 15.79 -3.72 1.86
N LEU A 204 14.76 -3.03 2.38
CA LEU A 204 14.51 -2.99 3.83
C LEU A 204 14.26 -4.39 4.42
N GLN A 205 13.51 -5.24 3.72
CA GLN A 205 13.26 -6.62 4.16
C GLN A 205 14.56 -7.42 4.21
N GLU A 206 15.40 -7.36 3.17
CA GLU A 206 16.71 -8.02 3.13
C GLU A 206 17.62 -7.52 4.26
N LEU A 207 17.71 -6.19 4.42
CA LEU A 207 18.54 -5.54 5.43
C LEU A 207 18.17 -5.97 6.86
N LEU A 208 16.88 -6.19 7.10
CA LEU A 208 16.32 -6.57 8.40
C LEU A 208 16.15 -8.08 8.57
N GLY A 209 16.49 -8.90 7.57
CA GLY A 209 16.29 -10.34 7.58
C GLY A 209 14.81 -10.77 7.63
N LEU A 210 13.92 -9.96 7.06
CA LEU A 210 12.47 -10.19 7.05
C LEU A 210 12.05 -10.99 5.81
N PRO A 211 10.92 -11.71 5.86
CA PRO A 211 10.34 -12.37 4.70
C PRO A 211 10.02 -11.39 3.57
N GLN A 212 10.20 -11.84 2.32
CA GLN A 212 9.81 -11.11 1.13
C GLN A 212 8.50 -11.70 0.58
N PRO A 213 7.38 -10.94 0.61
CA PRO A 213 6.10 -11.42 0.11
C PRO A 213 6.07 -11.45 -1.42
N ARG A 214 5.06 -12.11 -1.97
CA ARG A 214 4.73 -12.04 -3.40
C ARG A 214 3.95 -10.75 -3.66
N TYR A 215 4.17 -10.13 -4.81
CA TYR A 215 3.55 -8.84 -5.15
C TYR A 215 2.62 -8.96 -6.35
N LEU A 216 1.49 -8.25 -6.26
CA LEU A 216 0.55 -8.02 -7.35
C LEU A 216 0.13 -6.56 -7.32
N HIS A 217 0.32 -5.85 -8.43
CA HIS A 217 -0.07 -4.45 -8.55
C HIS A 217 -1.24 -4.26 -9.51
N VAL A 218 -2.40 -3.87 -8.96
CA VAL A 218 -3.60 -3.57 -9.77
C VAL A 218 -3.50 -2.19 -10.42
N PRO A 219 -4.05 -2.00 -11.63
CA PRO A 219 -4.02 -0.71 -12.29
C PRO A 219 -4.65 0.41 -11.45
N LEU A 220 -4.03 1.57 -11.49
CA LEU A 220 -4.57 2.77 -10.90
C LEU A 220 -5.60 3.41 -11.83
N ILE A 221 -6.80 3.66 -11.32
CA ILE A 221 -7.81 4.38 -12.08
C ILE A 221 -7.43 5.86 -12.12
N ILE A 222 -7.39 6.44 -13.31
CA ILE A 222 -7.04 7.84 -13.56
C ILE A 222 -8.19 8.55 -14.30
N GLN A 223 -8.38 9.82 -13.99
CA GLN A 223 -9.28 10.72 -14.68
C GLN A 223 -8.71 11.11 -16.06
N PRO A 224 -9.54 11.61 -16.99
CA PRO A 224 -9.11 11.98 -18.34
C PRO A 224 -8.02 13.07 -18.38
N ASP A 225 -7.97 13.91 -17.35
CA ASP A 225 -6.94 14.94 -17.15
C ASP A 225 -5.60 14.36 -16.63
N GLY A 226 -5.51 13.04 -16.46
CA GLY A 226 -4.33 12.33 -15.98
C GLY A 226 -4.17 12.30 -14.46
N HIS A 227 -5.07 12.93 -13.71
CA HIS A 227 -5.05 12.86 -12.24
C HIS A 227 -5.55 11.50 -11.75
N LYS A 228 -5.00 11.03 -10.62
CA LYS A 228 -5.48 9.79 -9.99
C LYS A 228 -6.96 9.96 -9.61
N LEU A 229 -7.76 8.92 -9.83
CA LEU A 229 -9.12 8.87 -9.32
C LEU A 229 -9.08 8.70 -7.80
N GLY A 230 -8.91 9.80 -7.07
CA GLY A 230 -8.91 9.83 -5.62
C GLY A 230 -8.27 11.09 -5.01
N LYS A 231 -8.83 11.49 -3.86
CA LYS A 231 -8.41 12.56 -2.92
C LYS A 231 -8.83 14.00 -3.23
N SER A 232 -10.06 14.25 -3.68
CA SER A 232 -10.68 15.52 -3.26
C SER A 232 -11.14 15.35 -1.81
N TYR A 233 -10.80 16.28 -0.91
CA TYR A 233 -11.24 16.30 0.51
C TYR A 233 -12.78 16.31 0.68
N ARG A 234 -13.53 16.37 -0.44
CA ARG A 234 -14.99 16.55 -0.47
C ARG A 234 -15.74 15.39 -1.13
N SER A 235 -15.06 14.34 -1.59
CA SER A 235 -15.77 13.18 -2.14
C SER A 235 -16.52 12.49 -1.00
N PRO A 236 -17.84 12.27 -1.11
CA PRO A 236 -18.59 11.54 -0.08
C PRO A 236 -18.10 10.09 0.00
N PRO A 237 -18.39 9.39 1.12
CA PRO A 237 -18.18 7.95 1.21
C PRO A 237 -18.91 7.22 0.07
N LEU A 238 -18.43 6.02 -0.25
CA LEU A 238 -19.14 5.17 -1.20
C LEU A 238 -20.56 4.87 -0.67
N PRO A 239 -21.61 5.08 -1.48
CA PRO A 239 -22.99 4.93 -1.02
C PRO A 239 -23.38 3.46 -0.84
N ALA A 240 -23.90 3.13 0.34
CA ALA A 240 -24.25 1.76 0.72
C ALA A 240 -25.30 1.10 -0.20
N ASP A 241 -26.27 1.88 -0.70
CA ASP A 241 -27.31 1.42 -1.64
C ASP A 241 -26.75 1.08 -3.04
N GLN A 242 -25.50 1.47 -3.33
CA GLN A 242 -24.80 1.17 -4.57
C GLN A 242 -23.73 0.08 -4.41
N ALA A 243 -23.71 -0.64 -3.29
CA ALA A 243 -22.66 -1.61 -3.00
C ALA A 243 -22.56 -2.74 -4.05
N GLY A 244 -23.67 -3.40 -4.38
CA GLY A 244 -23.72 -4.43 -5.43
C GLY A 244 -23.25 -3.91 -6.80
N PRO A 245 -23.82 -2.82 -7.33
CA PRO A 245 -23.40 -2.22 -8.60
C PRO A 245 -21.93 -1.79 -8.63
N LEU A 246 -21.42 -1.18 -7.57
CA LEU A 246 -20.03 -0.75 -7.50
C LEU A 246 -19.05 -1.92 -7.40
N LEU A 247 -19.41 -3.01 -6.70
CA LEU A 247 -18.62 -4.24 -6.70
C LEU A 247 -18.59 -4.91 -8.08
N ALA A 248 -19.73 -5.01 -8.77
CA ALA A 248 -19.79 -5.54 -10.13
C ALA A 248 -18.96 -4.69 -11.11
N ARG A 249 -19.01 -3.36 -10.99
CA ARG A 249 -18.15 -2.44 -11.75
C ARG A 249 -16.67 -2.62 -11.42
N ALA A 250 -16.32 -2.85 -10.15
CA ALA A 250 -14.94 -3.12 -9.75
C ALA A 250 -14.44 -4.47 -10.30
N LEU A 251 -15.27 -5.52 -10.31
CA LEU A 251 -14.98 -6.79 -10.97
C LEU A 251 -14.71 -6.62 -12.48
N ARG A 252 -15.54 -5.84 -13.19
CA ARG A 252 -15.30 -5.49 -14.60
C ARG A 252 -13.98 -4.74 -14.79
N THR A 253 -13.68 -3.79 -13.91
CA THR A 253 -12.41 -3.03 -13.90
C THR A 253 -11.20 -3.96 -13.70
N LEU A 254 -11.37 -5.02 -12.91
CA LEU A 254 -10.38 -6.07 -12.68
C LEU A 254 -10.38 -7.16 -13.77
N GLY A 255 -11.14 -7.00 -14.85
CA GLY A 255 -11.18 -7.94 -15.98
C GLY A 255 -11.94 -9.25 -15.72
N GLN A 256 -12.73 -9.34 -14.64
CA GLN A 256 -13.34 -10.61 -14.22
C GLN A 256 -14.60 -11.03 -15.01
N GLU A 257 -15.12 -10.19 -15.91
CA GLU A 257 -16.31 -10.49 -16.76
C GLU A 257 -17.55 -11.01 -15.98
N PRO A 258 -18.02 -10.30 -14.93
CA PRO A 258 -19.23 -10.70 -14.22
C PRO A 258 -20.49 -10.66 -15.10
N PRO A 259 -21.46 -11.57 -14.89
CA PRO A 259 -22.74 -11.52 -15.60
C PRO A 259 -23.51 -10.24 -15.21
N SER A 260 -24.35 -9.75 -16.12
CA SER A 260 -24.98 -8.42 -15.97
C SER A 260 -26.01 -8.35 -14.85
N ASP A 261 -26.62 -9.47 -14.46
CA ASP A 261 -27.57 -9.55 -13.35
C ASP A 261 -26.89 -9.48 -11.98
N LEU A 262 -25.58 -9.74 -11.89
CA LEU A 262 -24.80 -9.72 -10.64
C LEU A 262 -24.89 -8.37 -9.92
N GLU A 263 -24.98 -7.27 -10.65
CA GLU A 263 -25.05 -5.92 -10.06
C GLU A 263 -26.34 -5.66 -9.26
N ASN A 264 -27.38 -6.47 -9.47
CA ASN A 264 -28.65 -6.39 -8.74
C ASN A 264 -28.67 -7.28 -7.49
N LEU A 265 -27.61 -8.05 -7.23
CA LEU A 265 -27.54 -8.95 -6.09
C LEU A 265 -26.99 -8.25 -4.84
N PRO A 266 -27.30 -8.78 -3.63
CA PRO A 266 -26.68 -8.31 -2.40
C PRO A 266 -25.14 -8.39 -2.47
N PRO A 267 -24.39 -7.44 -1.86
CA PRO A 267 -22.93 -7.36 -1.95
C PRO A 267 -22.20 -8.67 -1.65
N ARG A 268 -22.68 -9.42 -0.65
CA ARG A 268 -22.13 -10.73 -0.28
C ARG A 268 -22.18 -11.74 -1.43
N GLN A 269 -23.27 -11.79 -2.20
CA GLN A 269 -23.39 -12.70 -3.34
C GLN A 269 -22.47 -12.26 -4.50
N VAL A 270 -22.28 -10.95 -4.69
CA VAL A 270 -21.30 -10.41 -5.65
C VAL A 270 -19.88 -10.83 -5.27
N LEU A 271 -19.53 -10.75 -3.99
CA LEU A 271 -18.25 -11.21 -3.47
C LEU A 271 -18.08 -12.72 -3.58
N GLU A 272 -19.09 -13.52 -3.24
CA GLU A 272 -19.07 -14.99 -3.38
C GLU A 272 -18.83 -15.40 -4.85
N TRP A 273 -19.50 -14.75 -5.79
CA TRP A 273 -19.25 -14.94 -7.22
C TRP A 273 -17.81 -14.55 -7.58
N GLY A 274 -17.34 -13.39 -7.10
CA GLY A 274 -15.98 -12.90 -7.34
C GLY A 274 -14.91 -13.87 -6.82
N ILE A 275 -15.12 -14.48 -5.65
CA ILE A 275 -14.21 -15.45 -5.05
C ILE A 275 -14.14 -16.72 -5.92
N ALA A 276 -15.28 -17.23 -6.34
CA ALA A 276 -15.37 -18.46 -7.11
C ALA A 276 -14.80 -18.33 -8.54
N ASN A 277 -14.78 -17.10 -9.09
CA ASN A 277 -14.36 -16.83 -10.47
C ASN A 277 -13.08 -15.99 -10.56
N TRP A 278 -12.39 -15.74 -9.45
CA TRP A 278 -11.19 -14.91 -9.43
C TRP A 278 -10.08 -15.51 -10.30
N ASP A 279 -9.63 -14.74 -11.28
CA ASP A 279 -8.46 -15.04 -12.09
C ASP A 279 -7.57 -13.80 -12.20
N ALA A 280 -6.46 -13.81 -11.46
CA ALA A 280 -5.46 -12.75 -11.48
C ALA A 280 -4.82 -12.56 -12.86
N MET A 281 -4.84 -13.57 -13.74
CA MET A 281 -4.27 -13.46 -15.10
C MET A 281 -5.12 -12.60 -16.03
N ARG A 282 -6.40 -12.38 -15.70
CA ARG A 282 -7.30 -11.47 -16.43
C ARG A 282 -7.11 -10.00 -16.08
N LEU A 283 -6.34 -9.70 -15.03
CA LEU A 283 -6.10 -8.33 -14.62
C LEU A 283 -5.37 -7.57 -15.74
N PRO A 284 -5.76 -6.31 -16.02
CA PRO A 284 -5.11 -5.53 -17.06
C PRO A 284 -3.61 -5.36 -16.77
N ARG A 285 -2.78 -5.69 -17.77
CA ARG A 285 -1.32 -5.51 -17.71
C ARG A 285 -0.92 -4.07 -18.03
N SER A 286 -1.57 -3.14 -17.37
CA SER A 286 -1.28 -1.71 -17.41
C SER A 286 -1.17 -1.17 -16.00
N ARG A 287 -0.39 -0.10 -15.81
CA ARG A 287 -0.27 0.57 -14.52
C ARG A 287 -1.44 1.50 -14.25
N THR A 288 -2.14 1.92 -15.30
CA THR A 288 -3.27 2.84 -15.22
C THR A 288 -4.42 2.39 -16.10
N LEU A 289 -5.64 2.80 -15.74
CA LEU A 289 -6.86 2.67 -16.53
C LEU A 289 -7.59 4.01 -16.52
N LEU A 290 -8.06 4.47 -17.69
CA LEU A 290 -8.84 5.70 -17.76
C LEU A 290 -10.26 5.44 -17.26
N GLU A 291 -10.79 6.30 -16.41
CA GLU A 291 -12.14 6.16 -15.83
C GLU A 291 -13.23 6.06 -16.90
N GLU A 292 -13.06 6.76 -18.03
CA GLU A 292 -14.00 6.72 -19.17
C GLU A 292 -14.10 5.33 -19.81
N GLN A 293 -13.06 4.50 -19.69
CA GLN A 293 -13.03 3.13 -20.19
C GLN A 293 -13.74 2.15 -19.24
N LEU A 294 -14.18 2.62 -18.07
CA LEU A 294 -14.77 1.82 -16.98
C LEU A 294 -16.28 2.04 -16.82
N ARG A 295 -16.94 2.59 -17.85
CA ARG A 295 -18.40 2.79 -17.90
C ARG A 295 -19.08 1.62 -18.59
#